data_AF-A0A946BFU7-F1
#
_entry.id   AF-A0A946BFU7-F1
#
_cell.length_a   1.000
_cell.length_b   1.000
_cell.length_c   1.000
_cell.angle_alpha   90.00
_cell.angle_beta   90.00
_cell.angle_gamma   90.00
#
_symmetry.space_group_name_H-M   'P 1'
#
loop_
_entity.id
_entity.type
_entity.pdbx_description
1 polymer ?
#
loop_
_entity_poly.entity_id
_entity_poly.type
_entity_poly.pdbx_seq_one_letter_code
_entity_poly.pdbx_strand_id
1 'polypeptide(L)'
;MEIFLLLEKNNMIESVPFTVNRMVNAGFTGRDQKEVKHHLDELSAKGIDVPDSTPLLYPVIPNTLSTAAQIEVYGKEKGTIKMVKV
;
A
#
# COMPACT_ATOMS: atom_id res chain seq x y z
N MET A 1 0.78 -12.31 11.42
CA MET A 1 -0.48 -12.81 10.81
C MET A 1 -0.10 -13.77 9.69
N GLU A 2 -0.72 -14.94 9.61
CA GLU A 2 -0.41 -15.94 8.57
C GLU A 2 -1.43 -15.83 7.42
N ILE A 3 -0.93 -15.85 6.18
CA ILE A 3 -1.73 -15.93 4.96
C ILE A 3 -1.18 -17.02 4.05
N PHE A 4 -1.97 -17.45 3.08
CA PHE A 4 -1.50 -18.35 2.02
C PHE A 4 -1.34 -17.56 0.73
N LEU A 5 -0.15 -17.66 0.12
CA LEU A 5 0.13 -17.11 -1.20
C LEU A 5 0.03 -18.23 -2.24
N LEU A 6 -0.34 -17.84 -3.46
CA LEU A 6 -0.28 -18.71 -4.63
C LEU A 6 1.05 -18.46 -5.32
N LEU A 7 1.96 -19.43 -5.25
CA LEU A 7 3.23 -19.38 -5.95
C LEU A 7 3.08 -20.03 -7.32
N GLU A 8 3.34 -19.26 -8.38
CA GLU A 8 3.39 -19.78 -9.75
C GLU A 8 4.84 -20.12 -10.14
N LYS A 9 5.11 -21.38 -10.46
CA LYS A 9 6.42 -21.86 -10.90
C LYS A 9 6.26 -22.92 -11.98
N ASN A 10 6.89 -22.72 -13.13
CA ASN A 10 6.88 -23.68 -14.24
C ASN A 10 5.46 -24.15 -14.63
N ASN A 11 4.51 -23.22 -14.74
CA ASN A 11 3.08 -23.50 -14.99
C ASN A 11 2.37 -24.33 -13.91
N MET A 12 2.98 -24.53 -12.73
CA MET A 12 2.32 -25.08 -11.55
C MET A 12 1.99 -23.96 -10.58
N ILE A 13 0.83 -24.07 -9.94
CA ILE A 13 0.41 -23.19 -8.85
C ILE A 13 0.42 -24.01 -7.57
N GLU A 14 1.19 -23.57 -6.57
CA GLU A 14 1.20 -24.15 -5.23
C GLU A 14 0.80 -23.13 -4.17
N SER A 15 0.14 -23.60 -3.12
CA SER A 15 -0.20 -22.76 -1.97
C SER A 15 0.91 -22.84 -0.93
N VAL A 16 1.47 -21.69 -0.55
CA VAL A 16 2.56 -21.61 0.43
C VAL A 16 2.16 -20.72 1.61
N PRO A 17 2.46 -21.12 2.86
CA PRO A 17 2.22 -20.27 4.02
C PRO A 17 3.20 -19.09 4.03
N PHE A 18 2.71 -17.91 4.38
CA PHE A 18 3.48 -16.69 4.49
C PHE A 18 3.12 -15.95 5.78
N THR A 19 4.13 -15.70 6.62
CA THR A 19 3.96 -14.94 7.86
C THR A 19 4.22 -13.46 7.60
N VAL A 20 3.18 -12.63 7.75
CA VAL A 20 3.28 -11.18 7.73
C VAL A 20 3.66 -10.69 9.13
N ASN A 21 4.92 -10.27 9.30
CA ASN A 21 5.42 -9.68 10.56
C ASN A 21 5.34 -8.16 10.58
N ARG A 22 5.49 -7.50 9.43
CA ARG A 22 5.51 -6.04 9.30
C ARG A 22 4.85 -5.64 7.98
N MET A 23 4.19 -4.50 7.98
CA MET A 23 3.56 -3.91 6.80
C MET A 23 3.77 -2.40 6.81
N VAL A 24 4.00 -1.83 5.63
CA VAL A 24 4.13 -0.38 5.44
C VAL A 24 3.39 0.03 4.18
N ASN A 25 2.74 1.19 4.24
CA ASN A 25 2.26 1.89 3.05
C ASN A 25 3.33 2.89 2.62
N ALA A 26 3.88 2.72 1.42
CA ALA A 26 4.78 3.70 0.85
C ALA A 26 3.99 4.72 0.01
N GLY A 27 4.20 6.00 0.27
CA GLY A 27 3.70 7.14 -0.48
C GLY A 27 4.82 7.82 -1.27
N PHE A 28 4.46 8.53 -2.34
CA PHE A 28 5.41 9.31 -3.15
C PHE A 28 6.57 8.47 -3.72
N THR A 29 6.31 7.21 -4.08
CA THR A 29 7.30 6.24 -4.58
C THR A 29 7.54 6.33 -6.09
N GLY A 30 7.17 7.44 -6.73
CA GLY A 30 7.30 7.60 -8.18
C GLY A 30 8.78 7.46 -8.62
N ARG A 31 9.01 6.76 -9.73
CA ARG A 31 10.38 6.61 -10.26
C ARG A 31 10.96 7.96 -10.70
N ASP A 32 10.12 8.81 -11.30
CA ASP A 32 10.49 10.18 -11.66
C ASP A 32 10.27 11.13 -10.48
N GLN A 33 11.37 11.59 -9.90
CA GLN A 33 11.31 12.50 -8.75
C GLN A 33 10.87 13.92 -9.14
N LYS A 34 10.95 14.32 -10.40
CA LYS A 34 10.40 15.61 -10.86
C LYS A 34 8.88 15.58 -10.82
N GLU A 35 8.27 14.51 -11.31
CA GLU A 35 6.81 14.32 -11.26
C GLU A 35 6.29 14.19 -9.84
N VAL A 36 7.03 13.46 -8.98
CA VAL A 36 6.71 13.39 -7.54
C VAL A 36 6.74 14.78 -6.92
N LYS A 37 7.79 15.56 -7.20
CA LYS A 37 7.92 16.92 -6.66
C LYS A 37 6.82 17.86 -7.18
N HIS A 38 6.50 17.81 -8.47
CA HIS A 38 5.40 18.58 -9.04
C HIS A 38 4.07 18.27 -8.33
N HIS A 39 3.79 16.98 -8.08
CA HIS A 39 2.60 16.59 -7.34
C HIS A 39 2.62 17.08 -5.88
N LEU A 40 3.78 17.09 -5.21
CA LEU A 40 3.92 17.68 -3.88
C LEU A 40 3.67 19.20 -3.92
N ASP A 41 4.19 19.90 -4.91
CA ASP A 41 3.98 21.35 -5.07
C ASP A 41 2.48 21.68 -5.28
N GLU A 42 1.76 20.85 -6.06
CA GLU A 42 0.30 20.97 -6.22
C GLU A 42 -0.48 20.76 -4.89
N LEU A 43 -0.03 19.84 -4.04
CA LEU A 43 -0.63 19.58 -2.73
C LEU A 43 -0.35 20.73 -1.76
N SER A 44 0.89 21.19 -1.72
CA SER A 44 1.32 22.33 -0.90
C SER A 44 0.54 23.61 -1.27
N ALA A 45 0.33 23.86 -2.56
CA ALA A 45 -0.48 24.99 -3.04
C ALA A 45 -1.95 24.94 -2.58
N LYS A 46 -2.48 23.74 -2.25
CA LYS A 46 -3.82 23.55 -1.67
C LYS A 46 -3.83 23.62 -0.15
N GLY A 47 -2.70 23.94 0.49
CA GLY A 47 -2.54 23.98 1.94
C GLY A 47 -2.49 22.58 2.57
N ILE A 48 -2.16 21.55 1.79
CA ILE A 48 -2.00 20.18 2.29
C ILE A 48 -0.54 19.99 2.69
N ASP A 49 -0.29 19.54 3.91
CA ASP A 49 1.05 19.22 4.38
C ASP A 49 1.72 18.15 3.52
N VAL A 50 2.96 18.42 3.14
CA VAL A 50 3.80 17.54 2.32
C VAL A 50 5.03 17.09 3.11
N PRO A 51 5.56 15.89 2.82
CA PRO A 51 6.76 15.39 3.50
C PRO A 51 8.03 16.12 3.06
N ASP A 52 8.98 16.24 3.99
CA ASP A 52 10.33 16.77 3.71
C ASP A 52 11.20 15.80 2.89
N SER A 53 10.87 14.51 2.90
CA SER A 53 11.62 13.47 2.19
C SER A 53 10.70 12.43 1.55
N THR A 54 11.07 11.99 0.34
CA THR A 54 10.39 10.92 -0.40
C THR A 54 11.33 9.72 -0.60
N PRO A 55 10.83 8.47 -0.58
CA PRO A 55 9.44 8.08 -0.31
C PRO A 55 9.08 8.19 1.17
N LEU A 56 7.79 8.37 1.48
CA LEU A 56 7.28 8.38 2.85
C LEU A 56 6.70 7.00 3.20
N LEU A 57 7.14 6.43 4.33
CA LEU A 57 6.68 5.12 4.81
C LEU A 57 5.75 5.28 6.02
N TYR A 58 4.54 4.75 5.90
CA TYR A 58 3.54 4.71 6.97
C TYR A 58 3.42 3.28 7.50
N PRO A 59 3.82 2.97 8.74
CA PRO A 59 3.63 1.65 9.32
C PRO A 59 2.16 1.26 9.38
N VAL A 60 1.87 0.00 9.11
CA VAL A 60 0.52 -0.56 9.19
C VAL A 60 0.53 -1.82 10.04
N ILE A 61 -0.51 -1.99 10.86
CA ILE A 61 -0.66 -3.15 11.72
C ILE A 61 -0.99 -4.37 10.85
N PRO A 62 -0.22 -5.47 10.89
CA PRO A 62 -0.49 -6.65 10.05
C PRO A 62 -1.92 -7.20 10.15
N ASN A 63 -2.57 -7.03 11.30
CA ASN A 63 -3.94 -7.50 11.54
C ASN A 63 -5.01 -6.74 10.73
N THR A 64 -4.67 -5.65 10.03
CA THR A 64 -5.60 -4.97 9.11
C THR A 64 -5.56 -5.54 7.70
N LEU A 65 -4.69 -6.51 7.42
CA LEU A 65 -4.66 -7.19 6.13
C LEU A 65 -5.82 -8.18 6.03
N SER A 66 -6.50 -8.19 4.90
CA SER A 66 -7.59 -9.10 4.59
C SER A 66 -7.42 -9.66 3.18
N THR A 67 -7.75 -10.94 3.01
CA THR A 67 -7.86 -11.61 1.70
C THR A 67 -9.32 -11.86 1.30
N ALA A 68 -10.28 -11.28 2.04
CA ALA A 68 -11.69 -11.41 1.73
C ALA A 68 -12.04 -10.74 0.39
N ALA A 69 -13.01 -11.29 -0.33
CA ALA A 69 -13.48 -10.73 -1.60
C ALA A 69 -14.21 -9.38 -1.43
N GLN A 70 -14.63 -9.05 -0.20
CA GLN A 70 -15.37 -7.84 0.14
C GLN A 70 -14.91 -7.33 1.51
N ILE A 71 -14.96 -6.01 1.69
CA ILE A 71 -14.72 -5.35 2.98
C ILE A 71 -15.82 -4.33 3.24
N GLU A 72 -16.10 -4.07 4.51
CA GLU A 72 -16.99 -2.99 4.92
C GLU A 72 -16.19 -1.71 5.12
N VAL A 73 -16.76 -0.59 4.67
CA VAL A 73 -16.15 0.74 4.82
C VAL A 73 -17.17 1.65 5.50
N TYR A 74 -16.72 2.33 6.55
CA TYR A 74 -17.55 3.26 7.29
C TYR A 74 -17.42 4.68 6.71
N GLY A 75 -18.56 5.38 6.55
CA GLY A 75 -18.62 6.75 6.05
C GLY A 75 -18.78 6.87 4.52
N LYS A 76 -19.10 8.09 4.06
CA LYS A 76 -19.21 8.43 2.63
C LYS A 76 -17.89 8.93 2.03
N GLU A 77 -16.84 9.02 2.85
CA GLU A 77 -15.54 9.55 2.46
C GLU A 77 -14.69 8.49 1.76
N LYS A 78 -13.74 8.94 0.93
CA LYS A 78 -12.86 8.05 0.18
C LYS A 78 -11.80 7.47 1.12
N GLY A 79 -12.06 6.29 1.68
CA GLY A 79 -11.02 5.47 2.30
C GLY A 79 -9.98 5.05 1.26
N THR A 80 -8.70 5.01 1.63
CA THR A 80 -7.64 4.50 0.73
C THR A 80 -7.47 3.01 0.93
N ILE A 81 -7.88 2.22 -0.05
CA ILE A 81 -7.62 0.78 -0.13
C ILE A 81 -6.42 0.57 -1.05
N LYS A 82 -5.41 -0.19 -0.60
CA LYS A 82 -4.26 -0.57 -1.44
C LYS A 82 -4.28 -2.06 -1.71
N MET A 83 -4.33 -2.42 -2.99
CA MET A 83 -4.11 -3.79 -3.44
C MET A 83 -2.61 -4.07 -3.48
N VAL A 84 -2.17 -5.06 -2.71
CA VAL A 84 -0.78 -5.52 -2.70
C VAL A 84 -0.72 -6.86 -3.41
N LYS A 85 0.04 -6.92 -4.51
CA LYS A 85 0.44 -8.17 -5.15
C LYS A 85 1.91 -8.41 -4.78
N VAL A 86 2.16 -9.50 -4.06
CA VAL A 86 3.51 -9.97 -3.71
C VAL A 86 4.07 -10.76 -4.88
#